data_AF-A0A968TBI5-F1
#
_entry.id   AF-A0A968TBI5-F1
#
_cell.length_a   1.000
_cell.length_b   1.000
_cell.length_c   1.000
_cell.angle_alpha   90.00
_cell.angle_beta   90.00
_cell.angle_gamma   90.00
#
_symmetry.space_group_name_H-M   'P 1'
#
loop_
_entity.id
_entity.type
_entity.pdbx_description
1 polymer ?
#
loop_
_entity_poly.entity_id
_entity_poly.type
_entity_poly.pdbx_seq_one_letter_code
_entity_poly.pdbx_strand_id
1 'polypeptide(L)'
;MTDYLVIAPLAAMAGRTEPVTDRLERLEYARRYRHQHPGGMGEILQQVAVAKDRAQPLLIFDGLRGEAEVSYAARMLPQAAFAMLDAPNKVRLLRMLHRGDPFDRVRVVGDSASDQEGLAALGVPEAAAHFSPAEIAELLALVQAGTVTGQELRGKLKTIVEQAHVYQPVATRAALEQLAGDRAAILDTASLLPEQVAAAIIDRLQLLWPRLTPK
;
A
#
# COMPACT_ATOMS: atom_id res chain seq x y z
N MET A 1 -1.12 7.68 -11.11
CA MET A 1 -1.26 6.69 -12.20
C MET A 1 -2.46 5.76 -11.96
N THR A 2 -2.54 5.08 -10.81
CA THR A 2 -3.70 4.23 -10.44
C THR A 2 -5.05 4.94 -10.55
N ASP A 3 -5.15 6.19 -10.11
CA ASP A 3 -6.41 6.94 -10.18
C ASP A 3 -6.92 7.13 -11.60
N TYR A 4 -6.02 7.51 -12.52
CA TYR A 4 -6.36 7.82 -13.90
C TYR A 4 -6.53 6.59 -14.78
N LEU A 5 -5.73 5.54 -14.54
CA LEU A 5 -5.70 4.36 -15.41
C LEU A 5 -6.57 3.21 -14.90
N VAL A 6 -6.93 3.21 -13.61
CA VAL A 6 -7.69 2.11 -12.99
C VAL A 6 -8.99 2.63 -12.37
N ILE A 7 -8.90 3.52 -11.38
CA ILE A 7 -10.08 3.87 -10.56
C ILE A 7 -11.10 4.68 -11.38
N ALA A 8 -10.67 5.76 -12.05
CA ALA A 8 -11.58 6.62 -12.81
C ALA A 8 -12.25 5.90 -13.99
N PRO A 9 -11.53 5.11 -14.82
CA PRO A 9 -12.16 4.33 -15.89
C PRO A 9 -13.20 3.33 -15.37
N LEU A 10 -12.87 2.56 -14.34
CA LEU A 10 -13.81 1.57 -13.78
C LEU A 10 -15.01 2.23 -13.08
N ALA A 11 -14.82 3.38 -12.44
CA ALA A 11 -15.91 4.16 -11.87
C ALA A 11 -16.84 4.72 -12.96
N ALA A 12 -16.27 5.23 -14.06
CA ALA A 12 -17.04 5.71 -15.21
C ALA A 12 -17.84 4.57 -15.88
N MET A 13 -17.25 3.39 -16.02
CA MET A 13 -17.95 2.19 -16.50
C MET A 13 -19.09 1.75 -15.58
N ALA A 14 -18.99 2.04 -14.28
CA ALA A 14 -20.05 1.83 -13.30
C ALA A 14 -21.08 2.97 -13.25
N GLY A 15 -21.04 3.91 -14.21
CA GLY A 15 -21.98 5.03 -14.33
C GLY A 15 -21.69 6.21 -13.39
N ARG A 16 -20.52 6.24 -12.74
CA ARG A 16 -20.15 7.31 -11.81
C ARG A 16 -19.42 8.43 -12.52
N THR A 17 -19.87 9.67 -12.30
CA THR A 17 -19.27 10.89 -12.86
C THR A 17 -18.39 11.63 -11.84
N GLU A 18 -18.60 11.40 -10.55
CA GLU A 18 -17.83 12.01 -9.47
C GLU A 18 -16.56 11.23 -9.10
N PRO A 19 -15.48 11.91 -8.68
CA PRO A 19 -14.28 11.25 -8.18
C PRO A 19 -14.54 10.31 -7.00
N VAL A 20 -13.91 9.13 -7.03
CA VAL A 20 -13.97 8.17 -5.91
C VAL A 20 -13.00 8.62 -4.82
N THR A 21 -13.56 9.11 -3.71
CA THR A 21 -12.79 9.64 -2.56
C THR A 21 -12.69 8.67 -1.39
N ASP A 22 -13.61 7.71 -1.28
CA ASP A 22 -13.63 6.72 -0.21
C ASP A 22 -12.52 5.67 -0.40
N ARG A 23 -11.78 5.37 0.67
CA ARG A 23 -10.64 4.45 0.63
C ARG A 23 -11.05 3.02 0.26
N LEU A 24 -12.15 2.53 0.82
CA LEU A 24 -12.59 1.15 0.63
C LEU A 24 -13.14 0.97 -0.79
N GLU A 25 -13.89 1.95 -1.30
CA GLU A 25 -14.33 1.96 -2.69
C GLU A 25 -13.13 1.92 -3.67
N ARG A 26 -12.08 2.70 -3.40
CA ARG A 26 -10.85 2.69 -4.22
C ARG A 26 -10.16 1.32 -4.19
N LEU A 27 -10.12 0.66 -3.04
CA LEU A 27 -9.56 -0.70 -2.91
C LEU A 27 -10.41 -1.73 -3.68
N GLU A 28 -11.73 -1.57 -3.67
CA GLU A 28 -12.64 -2.43 -4.42
C GLU A 28 -12.45 -2.28 -5.94
N TYR A 29 -12.36 -1.06 -6.48
CA TYR A 29 -12.03 -0.86 -7.90
C TYR A 29 -10.67 -1.45 -8.26
N ALA A 30 -9.65 -1.26 -7.42
CA ALA A 30 -8.34 -1.87 -7.63
C ALA A 30 -8.39 -3.41 -7.59
N ARG A 31 -9.29 -4.01 -6.79
CA ARG A 31 -9.53 -5.46 -6.76
C ARG A 31 -10.20 -5.94 -8.06
N ARG A 32 -11.24 -5.24 -8.53
CA ARG A 32 -11.91 -5.55 -9.80
C ARG A 32 -10.96 -5.49 -10.99
N TYR A 33 -10.09 -4.48 -11.02
CA TYR A 33 -9.05 -4.38 -12.05
C TYR A 33 -8.15 -5.61 -12.07
N ARG A 34 -7.65 -6.04 -10.91
CA ARG A 34 -6.77 -7.21 -10.81
C ARG A 34 -7.44 -8.53 -11.21
N HIS A 35 -8.75 -8.63 -11.07
CA HIS A 35 -9.49 -9.80 -11.55
C HIS A 35 -9.44 -9.91 -13.09
N GLN A 36 -9.40 -8.77 -13.79
CA GLN A 36 -9.31 -8.73 -15.26
C GLN A 36 -7.86 -8.70 -15.74
N HIS A 37 -6.95 -8.17 -14.92
CA HIS A 37 -5.52 -8.02 -15.20
C HIS A 37 -4.70 -8.65 -14.06
N PRO A 38 -4.36 -9.95 -14.15
CA PRO A 38 -3.61 -10.63 -13.10
C PRO A 38 -2.23 -9.99 -12.79
N GLY A 39 -1.62 -9.31 -13.77
CA GLY A 39 -0.39 -8.53 -13.57
C GLY A 39 -0.60 -7.16 -12.92
N GLY A 40 -1.86 -6.72 -12.78
CA GLY A 40 -2.27 -5.48 -12.12
C GLY A 40 -1.48 -4.27 -12.61
N MET A 41 -0.96 -3.47 -11.67
CA MET A 41 -0.12 -2.32 -12.02
C MET A 41 1.17 -2.70 -12.77
N GLY A 42 1.70 -3.91 -12.58
CA GLY A 42 2.89 -4.39 -13.30
C GLY A 42 2.67 -4.48 -14.81
N GLU A 43 1.47 -4.86 -15.23
CA GLU A 43 1.06 -4.91 -16.65
C GLU A 43 0.98 -3.51 -17.26
N ILE A 44 0.39 -2.55 -16.53
CA ILE A 44 0.36 -1.14 -16.93
C ILE A 44 1.79 -0.61 -17.09
N LEU A 45 2.67 -0.88 -16.13
CA LEU A 45 4.06 -0.42 -16.17
C LEU A 45 4.81 -0.96 -17.37
N GLN A 46 4.60 -2.23 -17.73
CA GLN A 46 5.18 -2.81 -18.94
C GLN A 46 4.77 -2.02 -20.18
N GLN A 47 3.47 -1.73 -20.34
CA GLN A 47 2.96 -0.98 -21.49
C GLN A 47 3.55 0.44 -21.54
N VAL A 48 3.60 1.13 -20.39
CA VAL A 48 4.21 2.46 -20.29
C VAL A 48 5.71 2.42 -20.60
N ALA A 49 6.44 1.41 -20.15
CA ALA A 49 7.86 1.26 -20.41
C ALA A 49 8.15 1.00 -21.89
N VAL A 50 7.36 0.14 -22.55
CA VAL A 50 7.49 -0.16 -23.99
C VAL A 50 7.19 1.08 -24.84
N ALA A 51 6.19 1.89 -24.46
CA ALA A 51 5.84 3.11 -25.18
C ALA A 51 6.91 4.22 -25.08
N LYS A 52 7.88 4.10 -24.17
CA LYS A 52 8.88 5.12 -23.85
C LYS A 52 10.24 4.94 -24.55
N ASP A 53 10.24 4.44 -25.79
CA ASP A 53 11.40 4.51 -26.72
C ASP A 53 11.84 5.97 -27.07
N ARG A 54 11.47 6.96 -26.25
CA ARG A 54 11.78 8.37 -26.41
C ARG A 54 12.15 8.99 -25.06
N ALA A 55 13.46 9.00 -24.79
CA ALA A 55 14.19 10.04 -24.06
C ALA A 55 13.71 10.47 -22.65
N GLN A 56 13.20 9.56 -21.81
CA GLN A 56 13.08 9.84 -20.36
C GLN A 56 14.07 9.01 -19.54
N PRO A 57 14.89 9.62 -18.66
CA PRO A 57 16.03 8.93 -18.05
C PRO A 57 15.65 7.97 -16.91
N LEU A 58 14.50 8.15 -16.24
CA LEU A 58 14.07 7.28 -15.13
C LEU A 58 12.55 7.35 -14.91
N LEU A 59 11.88 6.19 -14.84
CA LEU A 59 10.49 6.07 -14.40
C LEU A 59 10.45 5.55 -12.97
N ILE A 60 9.99 6.38 -12.04
CA ILE A 60 9.71 5.98 -10.66
C ILE A 60 8.21 5.76 -10.52
N PHE A 61 7.84 4.59 -9.99
CA PHE A 61 6.45 4.26 -9.69
C PHE A 61 6.34 3.66 -8.30
N ASP A 62 5.45 4.24 -7.51
CA ASP A 62 4.99 3.69 -6.24
C ASP A 62 3.57 3.13 -6.44
N GLY A 63 3.35 1.91 -5.95
CA GLY A 63 2.02 1.30 -5.96
C GLY A 63 1.91 -0.08 -6.59
N LEU A 64 3.01 -0.83 -6.73
CA LEU A 64 2.93 -2.29 -6.92
C LEU A 64 2.43 -2.93 -5.62
N ARG A 65 1.41 -3.78 -5.72
CA ARG A 65 0.69 -4.31 -4.55
C ARG A 65 0.58 -5.83 -4.63
N GLY A 66 1.21 -6.49 -3.67
CA GLY A 66 1.12 -7.94 -3.53
C GLY A 66 2.08 -8.71 -4.43
N GLU A 67 2.14 -10.01 -4.16
CA GLU A 67 3.00 -10.97 -4.86
C GLU A 67 2.80 -10.97 -6.38
N ALA A 68 1.54 -10.95 -6.83
CA ALA A 68 1.21 -11.12 -8.25
C ALA A 68 1.77 -9.98 -9.11
N GLU A 69 1.53 -8.72 -8.71
CA GLU A 69 1.99 -7.55 -9.46
C GLU A 69 3.52 -7.44 -9.46
N VAL A 70 4.14 -7.73 -8.31
CA VAL A 70 5.59 -7.66 -8.17
C VAL A 70 6.27 -8.79 -8.93
N SER A 71 5.73 -10.02 -8.88
CA SER A 71 6.22 -11.15 -9.68
C SER A 71 6.11 -10.88 -11.18
N TYR A 72 4.98 -10.28 -11.60
CA TYR A 72 4.79 -9.88 -13.00
C TYR A 72 5.81 -8.83 -13.41
N ALA A 73 5.92 -7.73 -12.65
CA ALA A 73 6.86 -6.65 -12.93
C ALA A 73 8.31 -7.16 -12.96
N ALA A 74 8.71 -8.01 -12.00
CA ALA A 74 10.05 -8.60 -11.97
C ALA A 74 10.35 -9.40 -13.24
N ARG A 75 9.41 -10.21 -13.74
CA ARG A 75 9.62 -11.01 -14.96
C ARG A 75 9.62 -10.16 -16.24
N MET A 76 8.70 -9.19 -16.33
CA MET A 76 8.47 -8.44 -17.56
C MET A 76 9.35 -7.19 -17.70
N LEU A 77 9.92 -6.71 -16.60
CA LEU A 77 10.82 -5.55 -16.56
C LEU A 77 12.18 -5.97 -16.01
N PRO A 78 13.03 -6.65 -16.82
CA PRO A 78 14.30 -7.21 -16.35
C PRO A 78 15.30 -6.15 -15.91
N GLN A 79 15.18 -4.93 -16.42
CA GLN A 79 16.03 -3.81 -16.03
C GLN A 79 15.48 -3.03 -14.83
N ALA A 80 14.26 -3.28 -14.36
CA ALA A 80 13.71 -2.53 -13.23
C ALA A 80 14.44 -2.86 -11.91
N ALA A 81 14.63 -1.83 -11.10
CA ALA A 81 15.01 -1.94 -9.70
C ALA A 81 13.76 -1.83 -8.81
N PHE A 82 13.76 -2.53 -7.68
CA PHE A 82 12.64 -2.57 -6.75
C PHE A 82 13.03 -2.01 -5.39
N ALA A 83 12.11 -1.30 -4.75
CA ALA A 83 12.20 -0.92 -3.35
C ALA A 83 10.94 -1.38 -2.63
N MET A 84 11.08 -2.29 -1.67
CA MET A 84 10.00 -2.68 -0.78
C MET A 84 10.19 -1.97 0.55
N LEU A 85 9.24 -1.10 0.88
CA LEU A 85 9.20 -0.35 2.14
C LEU A 85 8.22 -1.03 3.09
N ASP A 86 8.75 -1.80 4.03
CA ASP A 86 7.94 -2.59 4.96
C ASP A 86 7.79 -1.88 6.31
N ALA A 87 6.70 -2.18 7.00
CA ALA A 87 6.46 -1.76 8.38
C ALA A 87 5.37 -2.63 9.03
N PRO A 88 5.48 -2.92 10.34
CA PRO A 88 4.41 -3.59 11.08
C PRO A 88 3.08 -2.85 10.98
N ASN A 89 1.96 -3.58 11.05
CA ASN A 89 0.62 -3.00 10.91
C ASN A 89 0.34 -1.87 11.92
N LYS A 90 0.82 -1.98 13.16
CA LYS A 90 0.70 -0.91 14.16
C LYS A 90 1.38 0.37 13.69
N VAL A 91 2.62 0.28 13.22
CA VAL A 91 3.36 1.44 12.70
C VAL A 91 2.63 2.06 11.52
N ARG A 92 2.13 1.23 10.58
CA ARG A 92 1.34 1.69 9.43
C ARG A 92 0.07 2.41 9.87
N LEU A 93 -0.68 1.84 10.82
CA LEU A 93 -1.92 2.41 11.32
C LEU A 93 -1.68 3.74 12.05
N LEU A 94 -0.64 3.83 12.90
CA LEU A 94 -0.26 5.07 13.57
C LEU A 94 0.13 6.16 12.56
N ARG A 95 0.85 5.82 11.49
CA ARG A 95 1.15 6.77 10.40
C ARG A 95 -0.11 7.26 9.70
N MET A 96 -1.06 6.36 9.42
CA MET A 96 -2.34 6.71 8.80
C MET A 96 -3.22 7.62 9.67
N LEU A 97 -3.11 7.49 11.00
CA LEU A 97 -3.80 8.36 11.95
C LEU A 97 -3.26 9.80 11.93
N HIS A 98 -1.95 10.00 11.75
CA HIS A 98 -1.33 11.33 11.80
C HIS A 98 -1.15 12.02 10.45
N ARG A 99 -1.14 11.28 9.33
CA ARG A 99 -0.77 11.82 8.00
C ARG A 99 -1.79 12.79 7.39
N GLY A 100 -3.08 12.63 7.68
CA GLY A 100 -4.13 13.49 7.12
C GLY A 100 -4.37 13.37 5.61
N ASP A 101 -4.09 12.21 5.00
CA ASP A 101 -4.28 12.01 3.54
C ASP A 101 -5.78 12.05 3.16
N PRO A 102 -6.19 12.87 2.16
CA PRO A 102 -7.57 12.95 1.68
C PRO A 102 -8.19 11.61 1.27
N PHE A 103 -7.39 10.63 0.85
CA PHE A 103 -7.84 9.31 0.44
C PHE A 103 -7.98 8.31 1.59
N ASP A 104 -7.56 8.65 2.80
CA ASP A 104 -7.72 7.77 3.97
C ASP A 104 -9.08 7.97 4.67
N ARG A 105 -10.02 8.63 3.98
CA ARG A 105 -11.41 8.79 4.42
C ARG A 105 -12.16 7.49 4.17
N VAL A 106 -12.79 6.98 5.22
CA VAL A 106 -13.69 5.83 5.15
C VAL A 106 -15.06 6.30 5.61
N ARG A 107 -16.09 6.15 4.77
CA ARG A 107 -17.47 6.35 5.18
C ARG A 107 -17.82 5.26 6.19
N VAL A 108 -17.93 5.64 7.45
CA VAL A 108 -18.42 4.77 8.51
C VAL A 108 -19.93 4.93 8.59
N VAL A 109 -20.67 3.89 8.21
CA VAL A 109 -22.13 3.82 8.42
C VAL A 109 -22.38 2.95 9.64
N GLY A 110 -23.07 3.50 10.63
CA GLY A 110 -23.48 2.80 11.86
C GLY A 110 -22.75 3.29 13.11
N ASP A 111 -23.53 3.75 14.09
CA ASP A 111 -23.11 3.82 15.48
C ASP A 111 -23.35 2.45 16.11
N SER A 112 -22.42 2.01 16.94
CA SER A 112 -22.67 0.86 17.80
C SER A 112 -21.92 1.08 19.08
N ALA A 113 -22.57 1.77 20.02
CA ALA A 113 -22.44 1.41 21.41
C ALA A 113 -22.87 -0.07 21.50
N SER A 114 -21.92 -0.95 21.75
CA SER A 114 -22.16 -2.38 21.96
C SER A 114 -21.46 -2.80 23.24
N ASP A 115 -22.03 -3.77 23.95
CA ASP A 115 -21.45 -4.37 25.16
C ASP A 115 -20.21 -5.24 24.86
N GLN A 116 -19.63 -5.13 23.65
CA GLN A 116 -18.45 -5.88 23.24
C GLN A 116 -17.17 -5.19 23.73
N GLU A 117 -16.11 -5.97 23.89
CA GLU A 117 -14.79 -5.50 24.30
C GLU A 117 -13.81 -5.48 23.11
N GLY A 118 -12.68 -4.82 23.29
CA GLY A 118 -11.60 -4.82 22.30
C GLY A 118 -11.95 -4.10 20.99
N LEU A 119 -11.43 -4.61 19.87
CA LEU A 119 -11.72 -4.06 18.53
C LEU A 119 -13.15 -4.38 18.06
N ALA A 120 -13.83 -5.34 18.68
CA ALA A 120 -15.22 -5.66 18.40
C ALA A 120 -16.15 -4.53 18.86
N ALA A 121 -15.83 -3.85 19.97
CA ALA A 121 -16.47 -2.61 20.40
C ALA A 121 -16.41 -1.50 19.34
N LEU A 122 -15.34 -1.51 18.53
CA LEU A 122 -15.16 -0.60 17.40
C LEU A 122 -15.79 -1.14 16.11
N GLY A 123 -16.53 -2.25 16.13
CA GLY A 123 -17.18 -2.83 14.96
C GLY A 123 -16.21 -3.33 13.88
N VAL A 124 -14.98 -3.72 14.27
CA VAL A 124 -13.97 -4.32 13.38
C VAL A 124 -13.28 -5.51 14.08
N PRO A 125 -14.04 -6.54 14.53
CA PRO A 125 -13.46 -7.68 15.24
C PRO A 125 -12.37 -8.41 14.45
N GLU A 126 -12.49 -8.46 13.12
CA GLU A 126 -11.54 -9.10 12.22
C GLU A 126 -10.15 -8.46 12.23
N ALA A 127 -10.04 -7.19 12.64
CA ALA A 127 -8.75 -6.52 12.77
C ALA A 127 -7.88 -7.16 13.85
N ALA A 128 -8.45 -7.89 14.82
CA ALA A 128 -7.69 -8.55 15.87
C ALA A 128 -6.69 -9.59 15.34
N ALA A 129 -6.91 -10.14 14.15
CA ALA A 129 -5.97 -11.07 13.50
C ALA A 129 -4.68 -10.38 13.00
N HIS A 130 -4.63 -9.05 12.99
CA HIS A 130 -3.53 -8.25 12.42
C HIS A 130 -2.66 -7.54 13.45
N PHE A 131 -2.99 -7.67 14.74
CA PHE A 131 -2.32 -7.04 15.86
C PHE A 131 -2.20 -8.01 17.03
N SER A 132 -1.14 -7.89 17.82
CA SER A 132 -1.02 -8.60 19.09
C SER A 132 -1.95 -7.99 20.16
N PRO A 133 -2.26 -8.73 21.24
CA PRO A 133 -3.09 -8.19 22.34
C PRO A 133 -2.52 -6.90 22.96
N ALA A 134 -1.19 -6.80 23.08
CA ALA A 134 -0.54 -5.59 23.60
C ALA A 134 -0.76 -4.39 22.66
N GLU A 135 -0.62 -4.60 21.35
CA GLU A 135 -0.87 -3.55 20.37
C GLU A 135 -2.34 -3.11 20.37
N ILE A 136 -3.28 -4.04 20.51
CA ILE A 136 -4.72 -3.73 20.63
C ILE A 136 -4.97 -2.84 21.86
N ALA A 137 -4.41 -3.20 23.01
CA ALA A 137 -4.56 -2.41 24.24
C ALA A 137 -4.02 -0.99 24.07
N GLU A 138 -2.84 -0.83 23.45
CA GLU A 138 -2.28 0.48 23.16
C GLU A 138 -3.15 1.31 22.22
N LEU A 139 -3.71 0.70 21.17
CA LEU A 139 -4.60 1.39 20.24
C LEU A 139 -5.89 1.87 20.91
N LEU A 140 -6.47 1.06 21.79
CA LEU A 140 -7.66 1.44 22.56
C LEU A 140 -7.34 2.53 23.59
N ALA A 141 -6.14 2.54 24.16
CA ALA A 141 -5.70 3.60 25.07
C ALA A 141 -5.65 4.97 24.37
N LEU A 142 -5.33 5.04 23.07
CA LEU A 142 -5.38 6.29 22.30
C LEU A 142 -6.80 6.87 22.22
N VAL A 143 -7.81 6.01 22.15
CA VAL A 143 -9.23 6.41 22.16
C VAL A 143 -9.65 6.87 23.55
N GLN A 144 -9.27 6.13 24.58
CA GLN A 144 -9.56 6.49 25.97
C GLN A 144 -8.91 7.82 26.37
N ALA A 145 -7.70 8.09 25.88
CA ALA A 145 -6.98 9.34 26.09
C ALA A 145 -7.51 10.50 25.22
N GLY A 146 -8.49 10.27 24.34
CA GLY A 146 -9.03 11.29 23.43
C GLY A 146 -8.05 11.77 22.36
N THR A 147 -6.93 11.07 22.15
CA THR A 147 -5.93 11.42 21.11
C THR A 147 -6.47 11.13 19.72
N VAL A 148 -7.30 10.09 19.60
CA VAL A 148 -7.93 9.64 18.35
C VAL A 148 -9.38 9.29 18.66
N THR A 149 -10.31 9.63 17.76
CA THR A 149 -11.70 9.22 17.94
C THR A 149 -11.90 7.72 17.63
N GLY A 150 -12.87 7.08 18.28
CA GLY A 150 -13.20 5.68 17.95
C GLY A 150 -13.57 5.48 16.47
N GLN A 151 -14.19 6.48 15.85
CA GLN A 151 -14.54 6.46 14.41
C GLN A 151 -13.30 6.51 13.51
N GLU A 152 -12.32 7.36 13.82
CA GLU A 152 -11.06 7.42 13.07
C GLU A 152 -10.31 6.10 13.16
N LEU A 153 -10.15 5.56 14.37
CA LEU A 153 -9.48 4.28 14.58
C LEU A 153 -10.19 3.15 13.83
N ARG A 154 -11.52 3.05 13.94
CA ARG A 154 -12.36 2.12 13.18
C ARG A 154 -12.09 2.21 11.67
N GLY A 155 -12.07 3.42 11.11
CA GLY A 155 -11.82 3.63 9.68
C GLY A 155 -10.44 3.15 9.23
N LYS A 156 -9.39 3.41 10.02
CA LYS A 156 -8.04 2.94 9.70
C LYS A 156 -7.89 1.43 9.87
N LEU A 157 -8.51 0.84 10.89
CA LEU A 157 -8.55 -0.62 11.09
C LEU A 157 -9.19 -1.32 9.89
N LYS A 158 -10.35 -0.85 9.41
CA LYS A 158 -10.98 -1.38 8.19
C LYS A 158 -10.06 -1.31 6.98
N THR A 159 -9.31 -0.22 6.85
CA THR A 159 -8.33 -0.08 5.76
C THR A 159 -7.19 -1.11 5.87
N ILE A 160 -6.68 -1.39 7.08
CA ILE A 160 -5.64 -2.41 7.29
C ILE A 160 -6.14 -3.80 6.91
N VAL A 161 -7.34 -4.17 7.37
CA VAL A 161 -7.99 -5.45 7.04
C VAL A 161 -8.11 -5.61 5.53
N GLU A 162 -8.71 -4.63 4.86
CA GLU A 162 -8.87 -4.68 3.40
C GLU A 162 -7.54 -4.73 2.66
N GLN A 163 -6.53 -3.99 3.12
CA GLN A 163 -5.20 -4.02 2.54
C GLN A 163 -4.47 -5.35 2.75
N ALA A 164 -4.74 -6.08 3.84
CA ALA A 164 -4.08 -7.36 4.11
C ALA A 164 -4.35 -8.38 2.99
N HIS A 165 -5.56 -8.38 2.42
CA HIS A 165 -5.92 -9.22 1.28
C HIS A 165 -5.17 -8.86 -0.01
N VAL A 166 -4.72 -7.61 -0.13
CA VAL A 166 -4.11 -7.06 -1.35
C VAL A 166 -2.59 -7.10 -1.27
N TYR A 167 -2.02 -6.60 -0.18
CA TYR A 167 -0.60 -6.26 -0.10
C TYR A 167 0.27 -7.47 0.23
N GLN A 168 -0.27 -8.50 0.90
CA GLN A 168 0.39 -9.77 1.21
C GLN A 168 1.91 -9.62 1.42
N PRO A 169 2.35 -8.87 2.44
CA PRO A 169 3.73 -8.38 2.54
C PRO A 169 4.75 -9.52 2.60
N VAL A 170 4.43 -10.61 3.30
CA VAL A 170 5.29 -11.81 3.39
C VAL A 170 5.49 -12.45 2.02
N ALA A 171 4.41 -12.70 1.27
CA ALA A 171 4.48 -13.28 -0.06
C ALA A 171 5.17 -12.34 -1.06
N THR A 172 4.93 -11.04 -0.96
CA THR A 172 5.57 -10.01 -1.78
C THR A 172 7.08 -9.98 -1.56
N ARG A 173 7.52 -10.01 -0.30
CA ARG A 173 8.94 -10.10 0.06
C ARG A 173 9.56 -11.36 -0.54
N ALA A 174 8.96 -12.53 -0.31
CA ALA A 174 9.48 -13.79 -0.82
C ALA A 174 9.63 -13.78 -2.34
N ALA A 175 8.64 -13.23 -3.06
CA ALA A 175 8.71 -13.09 -4.51
C ALA A 175 9.82 -12.16 -4.99
N LEU A 176 10.05 -11.03 -4.31
CA LEU A 176 11.16 -10.12 -4.63
C LEU A 176 12.51 -10.77 -4.39
N GLU A 177 12.68 -11.43 -3.24
CA GLU A 177 13.91 -12.14 -2.91
C GLU A 177 14.22 -13.22 -3.96
N GLN A 178 13.19 -13.94 -4.40
CA GLN A 178 13.33 -15.00 -5.41
C GLN A 178 13.59 -14.48 -6.83
N LEU A 179 12.87 -13.44 -7.29
CA LEU A 179 12.84 -13.02 -8.70
C LEU A 179 13.70 -11.80 -9.01
N ALA A 180 14.12 -11.06 -7.98
CA ALA A 180 14.78 -9.76 -8.13
C ALA A 180 15.74 -9.43 -6.98
N GLY A 181 16.23 -10.42 -6.20
CA GLY A 181 17.04 -10.14 -5.00
C GLY A 181 18.32 -9.33 -5.26
N ASP A 182 18.92 -9.49 -6.44
CA ASP A 182 20.08 -8.73 -6.92
C ASP A 182 19.75 -7.27 -7.27
N ARG A 183 18.48 -6.97 -7.53
CA ARG A 183 17.99 -5.64 -7.94
C ARG A 183 16.83 -5.10 -7.07
N ALA A 184 16.65 -5.66 -5.89
CA ALA A 184 15.67 -5.23 -4.90
C ALA A 184 16.35 -4.73 -3.61
N ALA A 185 15.85 -3.61 -3.08
CA ALA A 185 16.13 -3.14 -1.73
C ALA A 185 14.89 -3.38 -0.87
N ILE A 186 15.02 -4.20 0.18
CA ILE A 186 13.91 -4.50 1.10
C ILE A 186 14.24 -3.88 2.45
N LEU A 187 13.46 -2.87 2.86
CA LEU A 187 13.81 -1.93 3.91
C LEU A 187 12.74 -1.91 4.99
N ASP A 188 13.14 -2.06 6.25
CA ASP A 188 12.26 -1.88 7.41
C ASP A 188 12.16 -0.40 7.78
N THR A 189 11.05 0.22 7.42
CA THR A 189 10.81 1.63 7.71
C THR A 189 10.38 1.88 9.16
N ALA A 190 10.14 0.85 9.97
CA ALA A 190 9.92 1.05 11.41
C ALA A 190 11.24 1.33 12.15
N SER A 191 12.36 0.87 11.60
CA SER A 191 13.70 0.99 12.19
C SER A 191 14.58 2.00 11.45
N LEU A 192 14.24 2.36 10.21
CA LEU A 192 14.98 3.30 9.38
C LEU A 192 14.29 4.66 9.29
N LEU A 193 15.09 5.73 9.37
CA LEU A 193 14.68 7.10 9.06
C LEU A 193 14.55 7.32 7.54
N PRO A 194 13.73 8.29 7.08
CA PRO A 194 13.52 8.55 5.66
C PRO A 194 14.82 8.75 4.85
N GLU A 195 15.79 9.47 5.41
CA GLU A 195 17.10 9.70 4.80
C GLU A 195 17.92 8.41 4.64
N GLN A 196 17.80 7.48 5.59
CA GLN A 196 18.47 6.17 5.51
C GLN A 196 17.81 5.28 4.46
N VAL A 197 16.47 5.33 4.36
CA VAL A 197 15.72 4.64 3.29
C VAL A 197 16.14 5.19 1.93
N ALA A 198 16.19 6.51 1.77
CA ALA A 198 16.59 7.16 0.53
C ALA A 198 18.03 6.80 0.13
N ALA A 199 18.97 6.85 1.08
CA ALA A 199 20.36 6.46 0.85
C ALA A 199 20.46 5.00 0.37
N ALA A 200 19.80 4.07 1.06
CA ALA A 200 19.82 2.65 0.69
C ALA A 200 19.24 2.38 -0.72
N ILE A 201 18.20 3.12 -1.12
CA ILE A 201 17.66 3.04 -2.48
C ILE A 201 18.69 3.58 -3.49
N ILE A 202 19.26 4.76 -3.24
CA ILE A 202 20.26 5.37 -4.12
C ILE A 202 21.47 4.47 -4.30
N ASP A 203 22.01 3.90 -3.21
CA ASP A 203 23.15 2.97 -3.25
C ASP A 203 22.85 1.76 -4.14
N ARG A 204 21.64 1.18 -4.01
CA ARG A 204 21.20 0.09 -4.89
C ARG A 204 21.10 0.52 -6.34
N LEU A 205 20.54 1.70 -6.61
CA LEU A 205 20.42 2.22 -7.97
C LEU A 205 21.79 2.49 -8.60
N GLN A 206 22.76 3.00 -7.85
CA GLN A 206 24.12 3.24 -8.33
C GLN A 206 24.84 1.93 -8.67
N LEU A 207 24.61 0.88 -7.89
CA LEU A 207 25.16 -0.45 -8.18
C LEU A 207 24.59 -1.06 -9.46
N LEU A 208 23.28 -0.87 -9.70
CA LEU A 208 22.60 -1.38 -10.90
C LEU A 208 22.84 -0.52 -12.15
N TRP A 209 22.96 0.79 -11.95
CA TRP A 209 23.08 1.79 -13.01
C TRP A 209 24.19 2.82 -12.68
N PRO A 210 25.46 2.46 -12.91
CA PRO A 210 26.60 3.31 -12.57
C PRO A 210 26.61 4.70 -13.21
N ARG A 211 25.82 4.91 -14.27
CA ARG A 211 25.68 6.18 -14.98
C ARG A 211 24.68 7.16 -14.35
N LEU A 212 23.97 6.77 -13.28
CA LEU A 212 23.04 7.63 -12.54
C LEU A 212 23.72 8.56 -11.53
N THR A 213 25.05 8.64 -11.50
CA THR A 213 25.76 9.60 -10.63
C THR A 213 25.27 11.03 -10.90
N PRO A 214 24.79 11.75 -9.87
CA PRO A 214 24.44 13.15 -10.02
C PRO A 214 25.70 13.93 -10.47
N LYS A 215 25.53 14.79 -11.49
CA LYS A 215 26.49 15.85 -11.77
C LYS A 215 26.33 16.98 -10.78
#